data_AF-N0B539-F1
#
_entry.id   AF-N0B539-F1
#
_cell.length_a   1.000
_cell.length_b   1.000
_cell.length_c   1.000
_cell.angle_alpha   90.00
_cell.angle_beta   90.00
_cell.angle_gamma   90.00
#
_symmetry.space_group_name_H-M   'P 1'
#
loop_
_entity.id
_entity.type
_entity.pdbx_description
1 polymer ?
#
loop_
_entity_poly.entity_id
_entity_poly.type
_entity_poly.pdbx_seq_one_letter_code
_entity_poly.pdbx_strand_id
1 'polypeptide(L)' 'MTIPDCKLLRRDQLLTMKAALALACVELGISDADRSKRETVAILMAPLAKKGHASIEEMKTFAVDQFSKLKSH' A
#
# COMPACT_ATOMS: atom_id res chain seq x y z
N MET A 1 -13.12 22.37 10.81
CA MET A 1 -12.77 21.54 9.64
C MET A 1 -12.61 20.12 10.14
N THR A 2 -13.67 19.32 10.01
CA THR A 2 -13.77 17.99 10.62
C THR A 2 -13.20 16.98 9.63
N ILE A 3 -12.11 16.32 10.02
CA ILE A 3 -11.55 15.18 9.30
C ILE A 3 -12.65 14.10 9.29
N PRO A 4 -13.14 13.64 8.13
CA PRO A 4 -14.16 12.61 8.09
C PRO A 4 -13.55 11.31 8.61
N ASP A 5 -13.96 10.95 9.83
CA ASP A 5 -14.16 9.61 10.38
C ASP A 5 -13.51 8.47 9.55
N CYS A 6 -12.18 8.40 9.59
CA CYS A 6 -11.47 7.18 9.22
C CYS A 6 -11.62 6.20 10.39
N LYS A 7 -12.80 5.57 10.48
CA LYS A 7 -13.07 4.47 11.42
C LYS A 7 -11.91 3.47 11.37
N LEU A 8 -11.19 3.40 12.48
CA LEU A 8 -10.31 2.32 12.93
C LEU A 8 -9.91 1.30 11.84
N LEU A 9 -8.87 1.60 11.06
CA LEU A 9 -7.98 0.51 10.66
C LEU A 9 -7.46 -0.05 11.99
N ARG A 10 -7.84 -1.29 12.36
CA ARG A 10 -7.31 -1.94 13.57
C ARG A 10 -5.78 -1.81 13.54
N ARG A 11 -5.11 -1.63 14.68
CA ARG A 11 -3.63 -1.49 14.72
C ARG A 11 -2.92 -2.55 13.87
N ASP A 12 -3.42 -3.78 13.90
CA ASP A 12 -3.02 -4.88 13.00
C ASP A 12 -3.05 -4.52 11.52
N GLN A 13 -4.12 -3.91 11.04
CA GLN A 13 -4.29 -3.58 9.64
C GLN A 13 -3.36 -2.47 9.17
N LEU A 14 -3.03 -1.52 10.05
CA LEU A 14 -2.02 -0.50 9.80
C LEU A 14 -0.61 -1.14 9.70
N LEU A 15 -0.31 -2.11 10.56
CA LEU A 15 0.95 -2.85 10.53
C LEU A 15 1.05 -3.73 9.28
N THR A 16 -0.02 -4.43 8.91
CA THR A 16 -0.16 -5.20 7.67
C THR A 16 0.08 -4.32 6.45
N MET A 17 -0.54 -3.13 6.39
CA MET A 17 -0.29 -2.17 5.31
C MET A 17 1.16 -1.74 5.24
N LYS A 18 1.76 -1.37 6.37
CA LYS A 18 3.17 -0.94 6.43
C LYS A 18 4.13 -2.04 6.01
N ALA A 19 3.90 -3.27 6.46
CA ALA A 19 4.70 -4.43 6.09
C ALA A 19 4.57 -4.75 4.60
N ALA A 20 3.35 -4.80 4.08
CA ALA A 20 3.11 -5.05 2.66
C ALA A 20 3.69 -3.93 1.77
N LEU A 21 3.62 -2.67 2.21
CA LEU A 21 4.21 -1.53 1.51
C LEU A 21 5.74 -1.65 1.45
N ALA A 22 6.38 -1.98 2.58
CA ALA A 22 7.83 -2.17 2.62
C ALA A 22 8.27 -3.30 1.67
N LEU A 23 7.56 -4.45 1.70
CA LEU A 23 7.85 -5.57 0.82
C LEU A 23 7.63 -5.23 -0.66
N ALA A 24 6.54 -4.54 -0.99
CA ALA A 24 6.25 -4.12 -2.35
C ALA A 24 7.30 -3.13 -2.86
N CYS A 25 7.76 -2.19 -2.02
CA CYS A 25 8.83 -1.26 -2.39
C CYS A 25 10.14 -2.00 -2.68
N VAL A 26 10.48 -3.01 -1.87
CA VAL A 26 11.67 -3.86 -2.09
C VAL A 26 11.57 -4.62 -3.41
N GLU A 27 10.43 -5.26 -3.71
CA GLU A 27 10.26 -5.99 -4.97
C GLU A 27 10.26 -5.07 -6.20
N LEU A 28 9.74 -3.85 -6.08
CA LEU A 28 9.75 -2.86 -7.15
C LEU A 28 11.11 -2.15 -7.30
N GLY A 29 12.08 -2.43 -6.44
CA GLY A 29 13.38 -1.74 -6.40
C GLY A 29 13.24 -0.25 -6.06
N ILE A 30 12.20 0.12 -5.32
CA ILE A 30 11.93 1.50 -4.88
C ILE A 30 12.73 1.74 -3.60
N SER A 31 13.69 2.68 -3.68
CA SER A 31 14.50 3.06 -2.53
C SER A 31 13.70 3.92 -1.55
N ASP A 32 14.15 3.99 -0.29
CA ASP A 32 13.50 4.81 0.74
C ASP A 32 13.46 6.31 0.37
N ALA A 33 14.44 6.73 -0.46
CA ALA A 33 14.56 8.08 -1.03
C ALA A 33 13.48 8.42 -2.08
N ASP A 34 12.89 7.43 -2.75
CA ASP A 34 11.86 7.61 -3.78
C ASP A 34 10.48 7.82 -3.14
N ARG A 35 10.33 8.89 -2.36
CA ARG A 35 9.11 9.16 -1.57
C ARG A 35 7.85 9.20 -2.43
N SER A 36 7.94 9.75 -3.65
CA SER A 36 6.83 9.81 -4.60
C SER A 36 6.33 8.42 -5.02
N LYS A 37 7.24 7.50 -5.40
CA LYS A 37 6.87 6.14 -5.79
C LYS A 37 6.29 5.36 -4.61
N ARG A 38 6.86 5.51 -3.41
CA ARG A 38 6.34 4.87 -2.19
C ARG A 38 4.93 5.36 -1.85
N GLU A 39 4.67 6.66 -2.00
CA GLU A 39 3.35 7.23 -1.81
C GLU A 39 2.35 6.68 -2.83
N THR A 40 2.75 6.54 -4.10
CA THR A 40 1.92 5.88 -5.12
C THR A 40 1.57 4.44 -4.72
N VAL A 41 2.54 3.64 -4.31
CA VAL A 41 2.30 2.25 -3.86
C VAL A 41 1.34 2.22 -2.66
N ALA A 42 1.50 3.13 -1.70
CA ALA A 42 0.61 3.23 -0.54
C ALA A 42 -0.83 3.59 -0.93
N ILE A 43 -1.02 4.49 -1.90
CA ILE A 43 -2.34 4.88 -2.43
C ILE A 43 -3.01 3.69 -3.13
N LEU A 44 -2.27 2.90 -3.91
CA LEU A 44 -2.79 1.72 -4.59
C LEU A 44 -3.27 0.63 -3.60
N MET A 45 -2.66 0.57 -2.42
CA MET A 45 -3.00 -0.40 -1.37
C MET A 45 -4.17 0.03 -0.48
N ALA A 46 -4.46 1.33 -0.41
CA ALA A 46 -5.55 1.88 0.40
C ALA A 46 -6.94 1.24 0.15
N PRO A 47 -7.40 0.97 -1.09
CA PRO A 47 -8.68 0.31 -1.31
C PRO A 47 -8.73 -1.15 -0.81
N LEU A 48 -7.62 -1.88 -0.86
CA LEU A 48 -7.52 -3.24 -0.29
C LEU A 48 -7.53 -3.21 1.23
N ALA A 49 -6.84 -2.25 1.83
CA ALA A 49 -6.89 -2.04 3.28
C ALA A 49 -8.33 -1.77 3.75
N LYS A 50 -9.10 -0.96 3.00
CA LYS A 50 -10.50 -0.70 3.31
C LYS A 50 -11.41 -1.93 3.21
N LYS A 51 -11.03 -2.96 2.44
CA LYS A 51 -11.80 -4.22 2.32
C LYS A 51 -11.70 -5.13 3.55
N GLY A 52 -10.83 -4.84 4.54
CA GLY A 52 -10.84 -5.58 5.81
C GLY A 52 -10.09 -6.91 5.83
N HIS A 53 -9.96 -7.59 4.69
CA HIS A 53 -9.58 -9.01 4.63
C HIS A 53 -8.33 -9.34 3.79
N ALA A 54 -7.56 -8.34 3.36
CA ALA A 54 -6.40 -8.60 2.51
C ALA A 54 -5.16 -9.01 3.34
N SER A 55 -4.57 -10.15 3.02
CA SER A 55 -3.28 -10.57 3.60
C SER A 55 -2.12 -9.70 3.10
N ILE A 56 -1.01 -9.66 3.85
CA ILE A 56 0.22 -8.93 3.45
C ILE A 56 0.62 -9.28 2.02
N GLU A 57 0.57 -10.57 1.68
CA GLU A 57 0.98 -11.10 0.38
C GLU A 57 0.04 -10.68 -0.76
N GLU A 58 -1.29 -10.66 -0.52
CA GLU A 58 -2.26 -10.15 -1.49
C GLU A 58 -2.08 -8.65 -1.72
N MET A 59 -1.93 -7.89 -0.63
CA MET A 59 -1.72 -6.44 -0.71
C MET A 59 -0.43 -6.11 -1.44
N LYS A 60 0.65 -6.84 -1.17
CA LYS A 60 1.94 -6.72 -1.85
C LYS A 60 1.78 -7.00 -3.35
N THR A 61 1.26 -8.18 -3.69
CA THR A 61 1.14 -8.63 -5.09
C THR A 61 0.28 -7.67 -5.90
N PHE A 62 -0.84 -7.21 -5.34
CA PHE A 62 -1.68 -6.22 -5.99
C PHE A 62 -0.95 -4.88 -6.20
N ALA A 63 -0.26 -4.38 -5.18
CA ALA A 63 0.46 -3.12 -5.29
C ALA A 63 1.57 -3.17 -6.34
N VAL A 64 2.31 -4.28 -6.40
CA VAL A 64 3.36 -4.54 -7.39
C VAL A 64 2.78 -4.61 -8.80
N ASP A 65 1.69 -5.36 -8.99
CA ASP A 65 0.98 -5.47 -10.28
C ASP A 65 0.47 -4.10 -10.77
N GLN A 66 -0.24 -3.36 -9.91
CA GLN A 66 -0.80 -2.05 -10.26
C GLN A 66 0.29 -1.02 -10.55
N PHE A 67 1.36 -1.00 -9.74
CA PHE A 67 2.48 -0.09 -9.96
C PHE A 67 3.23 -0.41 -11.26
N SER A 68 3.40 -1.69 -11.58
CA SER A 68 4.03 -2.13 -12.84
C SER A 68 3.21 -1.75 -14.07
N LYS A 69 1.87 -1.80 -13.96
CA LYS A 69 0.94 -1.30 -14.99
C LYS A 69 1.05 0.20 -15.19
N LEU A 70 1.20 0.98 -14.11
CA LEU A 70 1.41 2.43 -14.17
C LEU A 70 2.75 2.83 -14.80
N LYS A 71 3.81 2.01 -14.63
CA LYS A 71 5.14 2.27 -15.21
C LYS A 71 5.21 1.98 -16.72
N SER A 72 4.29 1.19 -17.25
CA SER A 72 4.28 0.79 -18.67
C SER A 72 3.58 1.82 -19.59
N HIS A 73 3.39 3.06 -19.13
CA HIS A 73 2.62 4.08 -19.83
C HIS A 73 3.34 5.42 -19.93
#